data_AF-A0A099T1D5-F1
#
_entry.id   AF-A0A099T1D5-F1
#
_cell.length_a   1.000
_cell.length_b   1.000
_cell.length_c   1.000
_cell.angle_alpha   90.00
_cell.angle_beta   90.00
_cell.angle_gamma   90.00
#
_symmetry.space_group_name_H-M   'P 1'
#
loop_
_entity.id
_entity.type
_entity.pdbx_description
1 polymer ?
#
loop_
_entity_poly.entity_id
_entity_poly.type
_entity_poly.pdbx_seq_one_letter_code
_entity_poly.pdbx_strand_id
1 'polypeptide(L)' 'MDSQVKCSTCYYWRVENELGGDRGECRRYPPCAESEQHFRTGNLYFPVTTKDLYCGEWKQRTTKEDVLK' A
#
# COMPACT_ATOMS: atom_id res chain seq x y z
N MET A 1 17.07 -6.38 -11.26
CA MET A 1 15.82 -6.21 -10.49
C MET A 1 14.73 -5.84 -11.46
N ASP A 2 13.64 -6.58 -11.49
CA ASP A 2 12.51 -6.32 -12.37
C ASP A 2 11.98 -4.90 -12.09
N SER A 3 12.00 -4.02 -13.10
CA SER A 3 11.66 -2.59 -12.92
C SER A 3 10.20 -2.38 -12.49
N GLN A 4 9.41 -3.46 -12.50
CA GLN A 4 7.98 -3.50 -12.19
C GLN A 4 7.67 -3.87 -10.73
N VAL A 5 8.64 -4.37 -9.95
CA VAL A 5 8.41 -4.79 -8.54
C VAL A 5 8.57 -3.58 -7.63
N LYS A 6 7.47 -2.83 -7.42
CA LYS A 6 7.44 -1.61 -6.62
C LYS A 6 6.11 -1.47 -5.86
N CYS A 7 6.07 -0.62 -4.84
CA CYS A 7 4.85 -0.32 -4.07
C CYS A 7 3.73 0.21 -4.98
N SER A 8 4.05 1.12 -5.91
CA SER A 8 3.08 1.66 -6.89
C SER A 8 2.31 0.61 -7.69
N THR A 9 2.95 -0.51 -8.00
CA THR A 9 2.36 -1.63 -8.76
C THR A 9 1.87 -2.77 -7.88
N CYS A 10 1.99 -2.63 -6.55
CA CYS A 10 1.62 -3.65 -5.59
C CYS A 10 0.10 -3.65 -5.33
N TYR A 11 -0.47 -4.86 -5.24
CA TYR A 11 -1.85 -5.10 -4.85
C TYR A 11 -2.18 -4.51 -3.46
N TYR A 12 -1.23 -4.56 -2.53
CA TYR A 12 -1.41 -4.14 -1.14
C TYR A 12 -1.27 -2.63 -0.89
N TRP A 13 -0.71 -1.88 -1.83
CA TRP A 13 -0.39 -0.47 -1.62
C TRP A 13 -1.59 0.44 -1.99
N ARG A 14 -1.81 1.53 -1.27
CA ARG A 14 -2.88 2.50 -1.56
C ARG A 14 -2.33 3.92 -1.42
N VAL A 15 -2.57 4.77 -2.42
CA VAL A 15 -2.13 6.17 -2.38
C VAL A 15 -2.95 6.91 -1.31
N GLU A 16 -2.29 7.76 -0.52
CA GLU A 16 -2.93 8.52 0.55
C GLU A 16 -3.84 9.65 0.01
N ASN A 17 -3.62 10.09 -1.22
CA ASN A 17 -4.35 11.15 -1.89
C ASN A 17 -4.69 10.81 -3.36
N GLU A 18 -5.92 11.13 -3.78
CA GLU A 18 -6.42 10.84 -5.14
C GLU A 18 -5.64 11.57 -6.25
N LEU A 19 -4.85 12.58 -5.88
CA LEU A 19 -4.01 13.37 -6.80
C LEU A 19 -2.65 12.71 -7.13
N GLY A 20 -2.41 11.47 -6.69
CA GLY A 20 -1.23 10.70 -7.10
C GLY A 20 0.06 11.13 -6.39
N GLY A 21 0.03 11.16 -5.06
CA GLY A 21 1.22 11.44 -4.24
C GLY A 21 2.27 10.34 -4.28
N ASP A 22 3.49 10.69 -3.86
CA ASP A 22 4.62 9.76 -3.79
C ASP A 22 4.53 8.77 -2.63
N ARG A 23 3.67 9.05 -1.64
CA ARG A 23 3.48 8.27 -0.42
C ARG A 23 2.15 7.54 -0.43
N GLY A 24 2.13 6.37 0.21
CA GLY A 24 0.94 5.56 0.35
C GLY A 24 1.07 4.49 1.41
N GLU A 25 -0.07 3.96 1.81
CA GLU A 25 -0.22 2.94 2.84
C GLU A 25 0.05 1.53 2.27
N CYS A 26 0.85 0.74 2.97
CA CYS A 26 1.03 -0.68 2.74
C CYS A 26 0.06 -1.49 3.61
N ARG A 27 -0.94 -2.11 2.98
CA ARG A 27 -1.98 -2.89 3.68
C ARG A 27 -1.69 -4.39 3.73
N ARG A 28 -0.44 -4.80 3.54
CA ARG A 28 -0.01 -6.20 3.62
C ARG A 28 -0.10 -6.73 5.06
N TYR A 29 0.19 -5.86 6.03
CA TYR A 29 0.17 -6.16 7.45
C TYR A 29 -0.96 -5.38 8.13
N PRO A 30 -1.51 -5.91 9.23
CA PRO A 30 -2.48 -5.17 10.02
C PRO A 30 -1.90 -3.83 10.50
N PRO A 31 -2.75 -2.81 10.70
CA PRO A 31 -2.31 -1.50 11.18
C PRO A 31 -1.72 -1.63 12.59
N CYS A 32 -0.66 -0.85 12.88
CA CYS A 32 -0.05 -0.86 14.19
C CYS A 32 -0.99 -0.17 15.21
N ALA A 33 -1.37 -0.88 16.27
CA ALA A 33 -2.24 -0.38 17.34
C ALA A 33 -1.46 0.41 18.40
N GLU A 34 -0.45 1.18 18.02
CA GLU A 34 0.54 1.71 18.97
C GLU A 34 0.11 2.97 19.75
N SER A 35 -1.15 3.41 19.70
CA SER A 35 -1.59 4.50 20.59
C SER A 35 -2.97 4.28 21.20
N GLU A 36 -3.10 4.52 22.50
CA GLU A 36 -4.40 4.58 23.20
C GLU A 36 -5.32 5.65 22.61
N GLN A 37 -4.75 6.68 21.96
CA GLN A 37 -5.47 7.74 21.27
C GLN A 37 -6.25 7.24 20.05
N HIS A 38 -5.83 6.11 19.48
CA HIS A 38 -6.45 5.50 18.30
C HIS A 38 -7.74 4.75 18.61
N PHE A 39 -7.80 4.02 19.72
CA PHE A 39 -9.03 3.33 20.14
C PHE A 39 -10.22 4.29 20.28
N ARG A 40 -9.95 5.57 20.59
CA ARG A 40 -10.98 6.61 20.72
C ARG A 40 -11.41 7.26 19.41
N THR A 41 -10.56 7.25 18.38
CA THR A 41 -10.84 7.88 17.08
C THR A 41 -11.27 6.88 16.02
N GLY A 42 -11.00 5.58 16.21
CA GLY A 42 -11.30 4.52 15.24
C GLY A 42 -10.39 4.52 14.01
N ASN A 43 -9.36 5.36 13.98
CA ASN A 43 -8.44 5.44 12.85
C ASN A 43 -7.46 4.26 12.87
N LEU A 44 -7.11 3.75 11.68
CA LEU A 44 -6.19 2.63 11.47
C LEU A 44 -4.93 3.16 10.78
N TYR A 45 -3.74 3.00 11.39
CA TYR A 45 -2.48 3.41 10.77
C TYR A 45 -1.78 2.23 10.11
N PHE A 46 -1.76 2.24 8.78
CA PHE A 46 -0.93 1.33 8.00
C PHE A 46 0.48 1.90 7.84
N PRO A 47 1.52 1.04 7.68
CA PRO A 47 2.85 1.51 7.33
C PRO A 47 2.83 2.35 6.04
N VAL A 48 3.42 3.54 6.08
CA VAL A 48 3.50 4.44 4.91
C VAL A 48 4.85 4.25 4.21
N THR A 49 4.81 3.97 2.91
CA THR A 49 5.98 3.80 2.04
C THR A 49 5.90 4.72 0.83
N THR A 50 7.03 4.96 0.17
CA THR A 50 7.04 5.65 -1.13
C THR A 50 6.76 4.67 -2.27
N LYS A 51 6.30 5.21 -3.41
CA LYS A 51 5.84 4.45 -4.58
C LYS A 51 6.92 3.56 -5.22
N ASP A 52 8.19 3.87 -5.01
CA ASP A 52 9.36 3.22 -5.62
C ASP A 52 10.02 2.16 -4.73
N LEU A 53 9.62 2.05 -3.45
CA LEU A 53 10.10 0.99 -2.56
C LEU A 53 9.52 -0.37 -2.95
N TYR A 54 10.12 -1.45 -2.44
CA TYR A 54 9.66 -2.82 -2.66
C TYR A 54 9.96 -3.71 -1.46
N CYS A 55 9.31 -4.87 -1.41
CA CYS A 55 9.58 -5.92 -0.43
C CYS A 55 9.31 -7.31 -1.03
N GLY A 56 9.76 -8.37 -0.36
CA GLY A 56 9.57 -9.75 -0.81
C GLY A 56 8.11 -10.25 -0.81
N GLU A 57 7.20 -9.51 -0.18
CA GLU A 57 5.75 -9.81 -0.13
C GLU A 57 4.96 -9.18 -1.27
N TRP A 58 5.64 -8.58 -2.25
CA TRP A 58 5.01 -7.92 -3.38
C TRP A 58 4.10 -8.88 -4.16
N LYS A 59 2.92 -8.38 -4.54
CA LYS A 59 2.01 -9.04 -5.47
C LYS A 59 1.57 -8.04 -6.51
N GLN A 60 1.57 -8.46 -7.77
CA GLN A 60 1.10 -7.64 -8.87
C GLN A 60 -0.36 -7.23 -8.63
N ARG A 61 -0.64 -5.93 -8.75
CA ARG A 61 -2.02 -5.44 -8.81
C ARG A 61 -2.60 -5.85 -10.16
N THR A 62 -3.67 -6.62 -10.14
CA THR A 62 -4.45 -6.94 -11.33
C THR A 62 -4.90 -5.66 -12.01
N THR A 63 -4.51 -5.46 -13.27
CA THR A 63 -5.05 -4.37 -14.09
C THR A 63 -6.36 -4.84 -14.73
N LYS A 64 -7.17 -3.92 -15.25
CA LYS A 64 -8.40 -4.27 -15.98
C LYS A 64 -8.12 -5.19 -17.19
N GLU A 65 -6.91 -5.16 -17.73
CA GLU A 65 -6.47 -5.98 -18.86
C GLU A 65 -6.24 -7.44 -18.47
N ASP A 66 -5.91 -7.70 -17.21
CA ASP A 66 -5.68 -9.06 -16.68
C ASP A 66 -7.00 -9.83 -16.43
N VAL A 67 -8.13 -9.14 -16.29
CA VAL A 67 -9.44 -9.73 -15.96
C VAL A 67 -10.19 -10.22 -17.22
N LEU A 68 -9.75 -9.80 -18.41
CA LEU A 68 -10.41 -10.11 -19.70
C LEU A 68 -9.73 -11.26 -20.48
N LYS A 69 -8.77 -11.96 -19.88
CA LYS A 69 -8.16 -13.18 -20.41
C LYS A 69 -8.66 -14.41 -19.66
#